data_AF-M0J9C0-F1
#
_entry.id   AF-M0J9C0-F1
#
_cell.length_a   1.000
_cell.length_b   1.000
_cell.length_c   1.000
_cell.angle_alpha   90.00
_cell.angle_beta   90.00
_cell.angle_gamma   90.00
#
_symmetry.space_group_name_H-M   'P 1'
#
loop_
_entity.id
_entity.type
_entity.pdbx_description
1 polymer ?
#
loop_
_entity_poly.entity_id
_entity_poly.type
_entity_poly.pdbx_seq_one_letter_code
_entity_poly.pdbx_strand_id
1 'polypeptide(L)'
;MLVLAGLVTISPGTSPPPVLGMIWGAFLVALTAGALRIENVSLRSLFPPVRTLGPVVGVVAAFWGLYNLVAVALAIGGVSGFDASLSRTAAHPLLYLAALFSSLLFTAIPEEFLFRTYLQQRFTRLVGETTPRAVLSGIGIVAVLFALFHLPRWFLASGHGVNSALAGRLIGLTLMGLAYGSVYVLSGNLWLVALFHASMNHPPFFITVSIPSELHLVVSVIECAAIVSLVAISVRLGAATGTPLLWSQRTPSASAGD
;
A
#
# COMPACT_ATOMS: atom_id res chain seq x y z
N MET A 1 29.67 7.23 3.61
CA MET A 1 29.96 6.65 4.94
C MET A 1 29.12 7.30 6.06
N LEU A 2 29.00 8.64 6.15
CA LEU A 2 28.16 9.29 7.18
C LEU A 2 26.64 9.08 6.99
N VAL A 3 26.13 9.07 5.76
CA VAL A 3 24.70 8.88 5.44
C VAL A 3 24.21 7.45 5.78
N LEU A 4 25.10 6.45 5.70
CA LEU A 4 24.79 5.06 6.06
C LEU A 4 24.71 4.88 7.58
N ALA A 5 25.53 5.62 8.35
CA ALA A 5 25.52 5.57 9.82
C ALA A 5 24.25 6.18 10.43
N GLY A 6 23.69 7.22 9.80
CA GLY A 6 22.37 7.76 10.19
C GLY A 6 21.23 6.77 9.96
N LEU A 7 21.29 5.98 8.89
CA LEU A 7 20.28 4.96 8.56
C LEU A 7 20.31 3.74 9.49
N VAL A 8 21.45 3.42 10.10
CA VAL A 8 21.60 2.32 11.07
C VAL A 8 21.13 2.70 12.48
N THR A 9 21.21 3.98 12.85
CA THR A 9 20.81 4.46 14.19
C THR A 9 19.30 4.70 14.35
N ILE A 10 18.53 4.64 13.25
CA ILE A 10 17.10 4.93 13.21
C ILE A 10 16.25 3.64 13.21
N SER A 11 16.86 2.47 12.99
CA SER A 11 16.12 1.21 12.98
C SER A 11 15.81 0.77 14.42
N PRO A 12 14.54 0.74 14.88
CA PRO A 12 14.22 -0.09 16.04
C PRO A 12 14.68 -1.51 15.71
N GLY A 13 15.20 -2.26 16.68
CA GLY A 13 15.93 -3.54 16.49
C GLY A 13 15.19 -4.68 15.75
N THR A 14 14.07 -4.40 15.10
CA THR A 14 13.22 -5.31 14.31
C THR A 14 13.08 -4.90 12.83
N SER A 15 13.67 -3.79 12.39
CA SER A 15 13.62 -3.37 10.99
C SER A 15 14.95 -3.67 10.26
N PRO A 16 14.91 -4.36 9.09
CA PRO A 16 16.12 -4.70 8.36
C PRO A 16 16.89 -3.43 7.96
N PRO A 17 18.23 -3.53 7.78
CA PRO A 17 19.05 -2.39 7.39
C PRO A 17 18.47 -1.74 6.12
N PRO A 18 18.46 -0.41 6.00
CA PRO A 18 17.91 0.29 4.83
C PRO A 18 18.49 -0.18 3.50
N VAL A 19 19.74 -0.67 3.50
CA VAL A 19 20.39 -1.30 2.34
C VAL A 19 19.64 -2.54 1.85
N LEU A 20 19.15 -3.39 2.75
CA LEU A 20 18.39 -4.58 2.38
C LEU A 20 17.05 -4.20 1.72
N GLY A 21 16.38 -3.15 2.24
CA GLY A 21 15.17 -2.60 1.62
C GLY A 21 15.43 -2.09 0.20
N MET A 22 16.53 -1.36 -0.02
CA MET A 22 16.92 -0.88 -1.35
C MET A 22 17.21 -2.03 -2.32
N ILE A 23 17.97 -3.03 -1.89
CA ILE A 23 18.28 -4.22 -2.71
C ILE A 23 16.99 -4.96 -3.08
N TRP A 24 16.09 -5.14 -2.12
CA TRP A 24 14.81 -5.79 -2.33
C TRP A 24 13.93 -5.03 -3.31
N GLY A 25 13.76 -3.72 -3.12
CA GLY A 25 12.99 -2.87 -4.03
C GLY A 25 13.56 -2.90 -5.45
N ALA A 26 14.88 -2.81 -5.60
CA ALA A 26 15.55 -2.90 -6.90
C ALA A 26 15.34 -4.28 -7.56
N PHE A 27 15.44 -5.36 -6.79
CA PHE A 27 15.15 -6.72 -7.26
C PHE A 27 13.71 -6.84 -7.77
N LEU A 28 12.72 -6.33 -7.04
CA LEU A 28 11.32 -6.39 -7.45
C LEU A 28 11.02 -5.57 -8.71
N VAL A 29 11.60 -4.38 -8.83
CA VAL A 29 11.48 -3.57 -10.05
C VAL A 29 12.12 -4.30 -11.23
N ALA A 30 13.32 -4.86 -11.06
CA ALA A 30 14.01 -5.61 -12.11
C ALA A 30 13.23 -6.87 -12.53
N LEU A 31 12.70 -7.63 -11.56
CA LEU A 31 11.87 -8.81 -11.80
C LEU A 31 10.62 -8.45 -12.61
N THR A 32 9.89 -7.41 -12.18
CA THR A 32 8.65 -6.99 -12.83
C THR A 32 8.93 -6.44 -14.22
N ALA A 33 9.94 -5.58 -14.37
CA ALA A 33 10.34 -5.03 -15.66
C ALA A 33 10.83 -6.11 -16.63
N GLY A 34 11.56 -7.11 -16.14
CA GLY A 34 11.99 -8.27 -16.91
C GLY A 34 10.80 -9.08 -17.42
N ALA A 35 9.84 -9.39 -16.55
CA ALA A 35 8.62 -10.11 -16.94
C ALA A 35 7.81 -9.34 -18.00
N LEU A 36 7.64 -8.03 -17.82
CA LEU A 36 6.94 -7.18 -18.78
C LEU A 36 7.67 -7.09 -20.12
N ARG A 37 9.01 -7.05 -20.10
CA ARG A 37 9.81 -7.07 -21.33
C ARG A 37 9.65 -8.38 -22.10
N ILE A 38 9.59 -9.52 -21.42
CA ILE A 38 9.33 -10.83 -22.04
C ILE A 38 7.92 -10.85 -22.67
N GLU A 39 6.95 -10.21 -22.02
CA GLU A 39 5.56 -10.10 -22.51
C GLU A 39 5.34 -8.95 -23.51
N ASN A 40 6.39 -8.22 -23.93
CA ASN A 40 6.31 -7.05 -24.81
C ASN A 40 5.33 -5.95 -24.31
N VAL A 41 5.17 -5.82 -23.00
CA VAL A 41 4.33 -4.79 -22.38
C VAL A 41 5.16 -3.54 -22.08
N SER A 42 4.69 -2.38 -22.56
CA SER A 42 5.33 -1.10 -22.26
C SER A 42 5.22 -0.73 -20.78
N LEU A 43 6.35 -0.40 -20.15
CA LEU A 43 6.41 0.11 -18.77
C LEU A 43 5.65 1.44 -18.63
N ARG A 44 5.76 2.30 -19.64
CA ARG A 44 5.19 3.66 -19.61
C ARG A 44 3.66 3.64 -19.53
N SER A 45 3.01 2.57 -20.00
CA SER A 45 1.56 2.41 -19.92
C SER A 45 1.06 2.03 -18.52
N LEU A 46 1.95 1.64 -17.60
CA LEU A 46 1.59 1.20 -16.26
C LEU A 46 1.72 2.29 -15.19
N PHE A 47 2.49 3.35 -15.47
CA PHE A 47 2.65 4.47 -14.56
C PHE A 47 1.66 5.60 -14.87
N PRO A 48 0.82 6.00 -13.89
CA PRO A 48 -0.08 7.13 -14.09
C PRO A 48 0.69 8.45 -14.28
N PRO A 49 0.09 9.49 -14.90
CA PRO A 49 0.76 10.75 -15.15
C PRO A 49 0.98 11.50 -13.84
N VAL A 50 2.08 12.25 -13.78
CA VAL A 50 2.49 13.05 -12.61
C VAL A 50 1.40 14.03 -12.17
N ARG A 51 0.57 14.54 -13.09
CA ARG A 51 -0.56 15.43 -12.74
C ARG A 51 -1.59 14.80 -11.80
N THR A 52 -1.61 13.47 -11.67
CA THR A 52 -2.51 12.76 -10.73
C THR A 52 -1.98 12.76 -9.30
N LEU A 53 -0.72 13.15 -9.07
CA LEU A 53 -0.12 13.16 -7.73
C LEU A 53 -0.83 14.12 -6.77
N GLY A 54 -1.22 15.32 -7.23
CA GLY A 54 -1.94 16.29 -6.39
C GLY A 54 -3.24 15.72 -5.81
N PRO A 55 -4.17 15.23 -6.66
CA PRO A 55 -5.38 14.55 -6.19
C PRO A 55 -5.10 13.32 -5.31
N VAL A 56 -4.09 12.52 -5.65
CA VAL A 56 -3.68 11.35 -4.84
C VAL A 56 -3.26 11.75 -3.43
N VAL A 57 -2.40 12.77 -3.30
CA VAL A 57 -1.99 13.32 -2.02
C VAL A 57 -3.20 13.85 -1.25
N GLY A 58 -4.14 14.51 -1.94
CA GLY A 58 -5.39 14.99 -1.34
C GLY A 58 -6.24 13.86 -0.74
N VAL A 59 -6.43 12.74 -1.45
CA VAL A 59 -7.21 11.60 -0.95
C VAL A 59 -6.55 10.94 0.27
N VAL A 60 -5.23 10.72 0.21
CA VAL A 60 -4.49 10.13 1.35
C VAL A 60 -4.48 11.08 2.55
N ALA A 61 -4.32 12.38 2.32
CA ALA A 61 -4.41 13.39 3.38
C ALA A 61 -5.82 13.44 4.00
N ALA A 62 -6.89 13.33 3.20
CA ALA A 62 -8.25 13.27 3.70
C ALA A 62 -8.50 12.04 4.58
N PHE A 63 -8.00 10.87 4.17
CA PHE A 63 -8.06 9.64 4.98
C PHE A 63 -7.39 9.84 6.35
N TRP A 64 -6.13 10.28 6.36
CA TRP A 64 -5.37 10.45 7.60
C TRP A 64 -5.89 11.61 8.45
N GLY A 65 -6.42 12.66 7.84
CA GLY A 65 -7.09 13.75 8.55
C GLY A 65 -8.31 13.26 9.31
N LEU A 66 -9.17 12.46 8.65
CA LEU A 66 -10.34 11.86 9.30
C LEU A 66 -9.94 10.86 10.39
N TYR A 67 -8.92 10.04 10.13
CA TYR A 67 -8.42 9.09 11.13
C TYR A 67 -7.90 9.83 12.36
N ASN A 68 -7.04 10.84 12.18
CA ASN A 68 -6.55 11.64 13.31
C ASN A 68 -7.68 12.32 14.09
N LEU A 69 -8.72 12.81 13.40
CA LEU A 69 -9.89 13.37 14.06
C LEU A 69 -10.60 12.33 14.95
N VAL A 70 -10.82 11.12 14.44
CA VAL A 70 -11.40 10.02 15.22
C VAL A 70 -10.49 9.63 16.38
N ALA A 71 -9.18 9.51 16.16
CA ALA A 71 -8.22 9.16 17.19
C ALA A 71 -8.23 10.18 18.35
N VAL A 72 -8.23 11.48 18.03
CA VAL A 72 -8.34 12.56 19.03
C VAL A 72 -9.65 12.50 19.78
N ALA A 73 -10.78 12.28 19.10
CA ALA A 73 -12.07 12.12 19.76
C ALA A 73 -12.10 10.94 20.74
N LEU A 74 -11.50 9.80 20.36
CA LEU A 74 -11.38 8.62 21.21
C LEU A 74 -10.45 8.88 22.43
N ALA A 75 -9.35 9.61 22.23
CA ALA A 75 -8.45 9.99 23.32
C ALA A 75 -9.16 10.92 24.34
N ILE A 76 -9.91 11.92 23.86
CA ILE A 76 -10.71 12.80 24.73
C ILE A 76 -11.78 12.00 25.49
N GLY A 77 -12.35 10.98 24.84
CA GLY A 77 -13.31 10.05 25.46
C GLY A 77 -12.69 9.06 26.45
N GLY A 78 -11.36 9.06 26.65
CA GLY A 78 -10.67 8.15 27.56
C GLY A 78 -10.65 6.68 27.08
N VAL A 79 -10.78 6.46 25.76
CA VAL A 79 -10.78 5.10 25.20
C VAL A 79 -9.36 4.52 25.26
N SER A 80 -9.25 3.31 25.83
CA SER A 80 -7.98 2.59 25.93
C SER A 80 -7.29 2.46 24.56
N GLY A 81 -5.99 2.74 24.52
CA GLY A 81 -5.18 2.72 23.30
C GLY A 81 -5.14 4.03 22.54
N PHE A 82 -5.84 5.08 22.99
CA PHE A 82 -5.76 6.43 22.43
C PHE A 82 -5.35 7.41 23.53
N ASP A 83 -4.19 8.04 23.38
CA ASP A 83 -3.62 8.95 24.36
C ASP A 83 -3.36 10.31 23.69
N ALA A 84 -3.81 11.39 24.33
CA ALA A 84 -3.71 12.76 23.81
C ALA A 84 -2.27 13.31 23.74
N SER A 85 -1.28 12.56 24.26
CA SER A 85 0.14 12.86 24.10
C SER A 85 0.56 12.87 22.64
N LEU A 86 1.54 13.72 22.32
CA LEU A 86 2.09 13.81 20.97
C LEU A 86 2.75 12.50 20.56
N SER A 87 2.44 12.05 19.35
CA SER A 87 3.08 10.87 18.77
C SER A 87 4.54 11.13 18.44
N ARG A 88 5.31 10.05 18.23
CA ARG A 88 6.68 10.14 17.70
C ARG A 88 6.74 10.83 16.34
N THR A 89 5.76 10.59 15.48
CA THR A 89 5.68 11.21 14.15
C THR A 89 5.52 12.72 14.26
N ALA A 90 4.66 13.19 15.16
CA ALA A 90 4.47 14.61 15.42
C ALA A 90 5.70 15.26 16.05
N ALA A 91 6.38 14.56 16.97
CA ALA A 91 7.60 15.05 17.61
C ALA A 91 8.81 15.12 16.66
N HIS A 92 8.87 14.24 15.64
CA HIS A 92 10.01 14.13 14.74
C HIS A 92 9.61 14.06 13.26
N PRO A 93 9.04 15.16 12.70
CA PRO A 93 8.47 15.16 11.36
C PRO A 93 9.50 14.88 10.25
N LEU A 94 10.75 15.33 10.41
CA LEU A 94 11.81 15.06 9.42
C LEU A 94 12.19 13.58 9.36
N LEU A 95 12.26 12.90 10.52
CA LEU A 95 12.53 11.47 10.58
C LEU A 95 11.36 10.67 10.00
N TYR A 96 10.13 11.11 10.30
CA TYR A 96 8.93 10.57 9.69
C TYR A 96 8.96 10.66 8.17
N LEU A 97 9.23 11.85 7.62
CA LEU A 97 9.29 12.06 6.16
C LEU A 97 10.37 11.18 5.52
N ALA A 98 11.54 11.07 6.14
CA ALA A 98 12.60 10.18 5.66
C ALA A 98 12.14 8.71 5.60
N ALA A 99 11.46 8.22 6.65
CA ALA A 99 10.92 6.87 6.70
C ALA A 99 9.80 6.66 5.65
N LEU A 100 8.87 7.61 5.53
CA LEU A 100 7.78 7.57 4.56
C LEU A 100 8.31 7.51 3.13
N PHE A 101 9.24 8.40 2.75
CA PHE A 101 9.81 8.42 1.40
C PHE A 101 10.66 7.19 1.11
N SER A 102 11.41 6.69 2.10
CA SER A 102 12.14 5.43 1.98
C SER A 102 11.19 4.27 1.73
N SER A 103 10.11 4.17 2.51
CA SER A 103 9.08 3.13 2.34
C SER A 103 8.41 3.25 0.97
N LEU A 104 8.07 4.47 0.55
CA LEU A 104 7.44 4.71 -0.74
C LEU A 104 8.33 4.25 -1.90
N LEU A 105 9.60 4.66 -1.92
CA LEU A 105 10.50 4.43 -3.04
C LEU A 105 11.01 2.98 -3.11
N PHE A 106 11.33 2.38 -1.97
CA PHE A 106 12.03 1.10 -1.92
C PHE A 106 11.14 -0.08 -1.53
N THR A 107 9.90 0.16 -1.11
CA THR A 107 8.96 -0.90 -0.72
C THR A 107 7.65 -0.76 -1.47
N ALA A 108 6.89 0.31 -1.23
CA ALA A 108 5.53 0.42 -1.73
C ALA A 108 5.45 0.49 -3.27
N ILE A 109 6.22 1.36 -3.93
CA ILE A 109 6.21 1.42 -5.40
C ILE A 109 6.65 0.08 -6.01
N PRO A 110 7.79 -0.53 -5.64
CA PRO A 110 8.20 -1.83 -6.17
C PRO A 110 7.18 -2.95 -5.94
N GLU A 111 6.64 -3.07 -4.74
CA GLU A 111 5.67 -4.12 -4.40
C GLU A 111 4.35 -3.89 -5.15
N GLU A 112 3.78 -2.69 -5.11
CA GLU A 112 2.52 -2.43 -5.79
C GLU A 112 2.67 -2.52 -7.32
N PHE A 113 3.87 -2.22 -7.85
CA PHE A 113 4.17 -2.43 -9.25
C PHE A 113 4.09 -3.93 -9.62
N LEU A 114 4.75 -4.80 -8.85
CA LEU A 114 4.66 -6.25 -9.06
C LEU A 114 3.24 -6.78 -8.85
N PHE A 115 2.64 -6.51 -7.68
CA PHE A 115 1.41 -7.15 -7.27
C PHE A 115 0.19 -6.59 -8.01
N ARG A 116 0.07 -5.26 -8.17
CA ARG A 116 -1.13 -4.65 -8.76
C ARG A 116 -1.05 -4.51 -10.27
N THR A 117 0.05 -3.96 -10.77
CA THR A 117 0.12 -3.68 -12.21
C THR A 117 0.40 -4.93 -13.03
N TYR A 118 1.21 -5.86 -12.50
CA TYR A 118 1.55 -7.10 -13.20
C TYR A 118 0.68 -8.28 -12.76
N LEU A 119 0.87 -8.81 -11.55
CA LEU A 119 0.25 -10.08 -11.14
C LEU A 119 -1.28 -10.02 -11.15
N GLN A 120 -1.88 -8.95 -10.61
CA GLN A 120 -3.34 -8.84 -10.53
C GLN A 120 -3.96 -8.78 -11.92
N GLN A 121 -3.38 -7.98 -12.82
CA GLN A 121 -3.82 -7.93 -14.23
C GLN A 121 -3.63 -9.28 -14.93
N ARG A 122 -2.51 -9.97 -14.67
CA ARG A 122 -2.24 -11.29 -15.24
C ARG A 122 -3.30 -12.31 -14.80
N PHE A 123 -3.56 -12.43 -13.50
CA PHE A 123 -4.56 -13.37 -12.99
C PHE A 123 -5.99 -13.00 -13.40
N THR A 124 -6.33 -11.71 -13.47
CA THR A 124 -7.61 -11.28 -14.03
C THR A 124 -7.77 -11.70 -15.49
N ARG A 125 -6.73 -11.59 -16.32
CA ARG A 125 -6.79 -12.05 -17.73
C ARG A 125 -6.95 -13.56 -17.83
N LEU A 126 -6.22 -14.34 -17.02
CA LEU A 126 -6.27 -15.81 -17.04
C LEU A 126 -7.66 -16.40 -16.72
N VAL A 127 -8.48 -15.70 -15.92
CA VAL A 127 -9.82 -16.18 -15.53
C VAL A 127 -10.89 -15.92 -16.59
N GLY A 128 -10.61 -15.09 -17.60
CA GLY A 128 -11.55 -14.82 -18.70
C GLY A 128 -11.94 -13.36 -18.85
N GLU A 129 -10.96 -12.46 -18.74
CA GLU A 129 -10.97 -11.03 -19.08
C GLU A 129 -12.17 -10.15 -18.66
N THR A 130 -11.90 -9.02 -18.01
CA THR A 130 -12.81 -7.87 -17.69
C THR A 130 -14.14 -8.16 -16.99
N THR A 131 -14.55 -9.41 -16.82
CA THR A 131 -15.76 -9.74 -16.04
C THR A 131 -15.55 -9.37 -14.57
N PRO A 132 -16.60 -8.95 -13.85
CA PRO A 132 -16.49 -8.66 -12.42
C PRO A 132 -15.92 -9.85 -11.62
N ARG A 133 -16.29 -11.08 -12.00
CA ARG A 133 -15.76 -12.30 -11.39
C ARG A 133 -14.26 -12.44 -11.61
N ALA A 134 -13.77 -12.25 -12.84
CA ALA A 134 -12.34 -12.31 -13.15
C ALA A 134 -11.53 -11.23 -12.40
N VAL A 135 -12.08 -10.02 -12.26
CA VAL A 135 -11.46 -8.94 -11.48
C VAL A 135 -11.36 -9.32 -10.00
N LEU A 136 -12.46 -9.78 -9.40
CA LEU A 136 -12.50 -10.21 -8.00
C LEU A 136 -11.56 -11.40 -7.74
N SER A 137 -11.50 -12.37 -8.65
CA SER A 137 -10.55 -13.49 -8.56
C SER A 137 -9.11 -13.01 -8.61
N GLY A 138 -8.78 -12.08 -9.52
CA GLY A 138 -7.44 -11.48 -9.60
C GLY A 138 -7.04 -10.76 -8.30
N ILE A 139 -7.95 -9.97 -7.72
CA ILE A 139 -7.73 -9.31 -6.43
C ILE A 139 -7.48 -10.35 -5.33
N GLY A 140 -8.36 -11.36 -5.23
CA GLY A 140 -8.29 -12.37 -4.17
C GLY A 140 -7.01 -13.21 -4.21
N ILE A 141 -6.65 -13.71 -5.40
CA ILE A 141 -5.43 -14.52 -5.59
C ILE A 141 -4.19 -13.71 -5.22
N VAL A 142 -4.09 -12.47 -5.72
CA VAL A 142 -2.92 -11.62 -5.47
C VAL A 142 -2.84 -11.15 -4.03
N ALA A 143 -3.97 -10.94 -3.35
CA ALA A 143 -3.97 -10.63 -1.93
C ALA A 143 -3.37 -11.78 -1.09
N VAL A 144 -3.71 -13.02 -1.42
CA VAL A 144 -3.11 -14.21 -0.76
C VAL A 144 -1.62 -14.33 -1.10
N LEU A 145 -1.24 -14.17 -2.38
CA LEU A 145 0.17 -14.20 -2.78
C LEU A 145 0.99 -13.10 -2.10
N PHE A 146 0.41 -11.91 -1.92
CA PHE A 146 1.02 -10.81 -1.19
C PHE A 146 1.27 -11.19 0.27
N ALA A 147 0.31 -11.82 0.94
CA ALA A 147 0.51 -12.31 2.31
C ALA A 147 1.61 -13.38 2.39
N LEU A 148 1.61 -14.34 1.46
CA LEU A 148 2.62 -15.41 1.40
C LEU A 148 4.02 -14.89 1.07
N PHE A 149 4.12 -13.86 0.24
CA PHE A 149 5.37 -13.19 -0.10
C PHE A 149 6.09 -12.59 1.13
N HIS A 150 5.38 -12.34 2.22
CA HIS A 150 5.94 -11.83 3.46
C HIS A 150 6.45 -12.94 4.42
N LEU A 151 6.23 -14.22 4.12
CA LEU A 151 6.69 -15.34 4.95
C LEU A 151 8.21 -15.39 5.13
N PRO A 152 9.05 -15.18 4.09
CA PRO A 152 10.51 -15.18 4.28
C PRO A 152 10.95 -14.16 5.31
N ARG A 153 10.35 -12.96 5.34
CA ARG A 153 10.67 -11.94 6.36
C ARG A 153 10.22 -12.37 7.76
N TRP A 154 9.08 -13.06 7.88
CA TRP A 154 8.60 -13.59 9.15
C TRP A 154 9.57 -14.61 9.75
N PHE A 155 9.94 -15.63 8.96
CA PHE A 155 10.77 -16.73 9.43
C PHE A 155 12.26 -16.36 9.50
N LEU A 156 12.81 -15.73 8.45
CA LEU A 156 14.26 -15.54 8.31
C LEU A 156 14.75 -14.24 8.95
N ALA A 157 14.04 -13.13 8.73
CA ALA A 157 14.47 -11.83 9.23
C ALA A 157 14.03 -11.56 10.67
N SER A 158 12.86 -12.10 11.08
CA SER A 158 12.30 -11.87 12.42
C SER A 158 12.49 -13.08 13.35
N GLY A 159 12.91 -14.23 12.83
CA GLY A 159 13.11 -15.46 13.62
C GLY A 159 11.83 -16.02 14.24
N HIS A 160 10.65 -15.64 13.75
CA HIS A 160 9.38 -16.09 14.32
C HIS A 160 9.02 -17.51 13.85
N GLY A 161 8.38 -18.28 14.73
CA GLY A 161 7.88 -19.62 14.42
C GLY A 161 6.46 -19.65 13.83
N VAL A 162 5.90 -20.85 13.72
CA VAL A 162 4.48 -21.07 13.34
C VAL A 162 3.62 -21.01 14.60
N ASN A 163 2.79 -19.98 14.72
CA ASN A 163 1.91 -19.77 15.87
C ASN A 163 0.67 -18.92 15.48
N SER A 164 -0.20 -18.60 16.44
CA SER A 164 -1.41 -17.79 16.21
C SER A 164 -1.09 -16.38 15.67
N ALA A 165 0.04 -15.79 16.04
CA ALA A 165 0.46 -14.49 15.52
C ALA A 165 0.79 -14.55 14.02
N LEU A 166 1.30 -15.69 13.52
CA LEU A 166 1.46 -15.90 12.07
C LEU A 166 0.10 -15.88 11.35
N ALA A 167 -0.91 -16.56 11.89
CA ALA A 167 -2.26 -16.55 11.31
C ALA A 167 -2.85 -15.13 11.29
N GLY A 168 -2.77 -14.40 12.42
CA GLY A 168 -3.21 -13.00 12.49
C GLY A 168 -2.49 -12.11 11.47
N ARG A 169 -1.17 -12.27 11.31
CA ARG A 169 -0.38 -11.53 10.32
C ARG A 169 -0.80 -11.85 8.88
N LEU A 170 -0.99 -13.13 8.54
CA LEU A 170 -1.39 -13.52 7.19
C LEU A 170 -2.79 -13.01 6.85
N ILE A 171 -3.72 -13.05 7.80
CA ILE A 171 -5.06 -12.47 7.65
C ILE A 171 -4.96 -10.95 7.44
N GLY A 172 -4.22 -10.23 8.29
CA GLY A 172 -4.04 -8.79 8.15
C GLY A 172 -3.41 -8.39 6.81
N LEU A 173 -2.38 -9.09 6.36
CA LEU A 173 -1.76 -8.86 5.05
C LEU A 173 -2.70 -9.20 3.89
N THR A 174 -3.52 -10.23 4.03
CA THR A 174 -4.53 -10.57 3.01
C THR A 174 -5.60 -9.48 2.93
N LEU A 175 -6.12 -9.00 4.06
CA LEU A 175 -7.08 -7.88 4.12
C LEU A 175 -6.50 -6.62 3.45
N MET A 176 -5.24 -6.30 3.76
CA MET A 176 -4.58 -5.16 3.16
C MET A 176 -4.35 -5.34 1.65
N GLY A 177 -3.97 -6.55 1.22
CA GLY A 177 -3.86 -6.91 -0.19
C GLY A 177 -5.19 -6.78 -0.94
N LEU A 178 -6.32 -7.16 -0.32
CA LEU A 178 -7.66 -6.97 -0.87
C LEU A 178 -8.01 -5.48 -0.99
N ALA A 179 -7.70 -4.68 0.04
CA ALA A 179 -7.94 -3.24 0.03
C ALA A 179 -7.14 -2.55 -1.08
N TYR A 180 -5.82 -2.80 -1.16
CA TYR A 180 -4.95 -2.23 -2.19
C TYR A 180 -5.33 -2.69 -3.60
N GLY A 181 -5.68 -3.97 -3.78
CA GLY A 181 -6.19 -4.48 -5.05
C GLY A 181 -7.49 -3.81 -5.49
N SER A 182 -8.39 -3.54 -4.54
CA SER A 182 -9.65 -2.82 -4.79
C SER A 182 -9.41 -1.36 -5.12
N VAL A 183 -8.55 -0.65 -4.37
CA VAL A 183 -8.15 0.73 -4.66
C VAL A 183 -7.54 0.83 -6.06
N TYR A 184 -6.69 -0.11 -6.44
CA TYR A 184 -6.08 -0.14 -7.77
C TYR A 184 -7.14 -0.30 -8.87
N VAL A 185 -8.11 -1.20 -8.71
CA VAL A 185 -9.19 -1.39 -9.69
C VAL A 185 -10.10 -0.17 -9.78
N LEU A 186 -10.42 0.45 -8.65
CA LEU A 186 -11.30 1.62 -8.61
C LEU A 186 -10.66 2.86 -9.23
N SER A 187 -9.35 3.05 -9.04
CA SER A 187 -8.66 4.28 -9.45
C SER A 187 -7.82 4.13 -10.73
N GLY A 188 -7.36 2.92 -11.04
CA GLY A 188 -6.31 2.66 -12.02
C GLY A 188 -4.96 3.30 -11.66
N ASN A 189 -4.78 3.78 -10.42
CA ASN A 189 -3.70 4.68 -10.08
C ASN A 189 -2.69 4.03 -9.12
N LEU A 190 -1.52 3.65 -9.65
CA LEU A 190 -0.43 3.08 -8.87
C LEU A 190 0.09 4.02 -7.77
N TRP A 191 0.16 5.33 -8.03
CA TRP A 191 0.63 6.30 -7.03
C TRP A 191 -0.27 6.34 -5.81
N LEU A 192 -1.58 6.21 -6.01
CA LEU A 192 -2.56 6.20 -4.92
C LEU A 192 -2.34 5.01 -3.99
N VAL A 193 -2.26 3.81 -4.56
CA VAL A 193 -2.09 2.58 -3.80
C VAL A 193 -0.73 2.56 -3.10
N ALA A 194 0.34 2.96 -3.79
CA ALA A 194 1.69 3.02 -3.23
C ALA A 194 1.78 4.05 -2.10
N LEU A 195 1.11 5.19 -2.19
CA LEU A 195 1.11 6.20 -1.13
C LEU A 195 0.30 5.73 0.10
N PHE A 196 -0.86 5.09 -0.11
CA PHE A 196 -1.57 4.42 0.98
C PHE A 196 -0.68 3.38 1.65
N HIS A 197 -0.05 2.49 0.87
CA HIS A 197 0.85 1.48 1.38
C HIS A 197 2.00 2.08 2.21
N ALA A 198 2.75 3.04 1.66
CA ALA A 198 3.84 3.69 2.39
C ALA A 198 3.35 4.37 3.69
N SER A 199 2.19 5.03 3.65
CA SER A 199 1.62 5.69 4.82
C SER A 199 1.04 4.72 5.85
N MET A 200 0.60 3.52 5.47
CA MET A 200 0.20 2.48 6.42
C MET A 200 1.42 1.82 7.06
N ASN A 201 2.55 1.72 6.34
CA ASN A 201 3.83 1.31 6.94
C ASN A 201 4.35 2.33 7.95
N HIS A 202 4.08 3.62 7.71
CA HIS A 202 4.42 4.73 8.59
C HIS A 202 3.22 5.65 8.81
N PRO A 203 2.32 5.32 9.76
CA PRO A 203 1.12 6.10 10.04
C PRO A 203 1.45 7.53 10.53
N PRO A 204 0.91 8.59 9.88
CA PRO A 204 1.05 9.98 10.30
C PRO A 204 0.09 10.36 11.44
N PHE A 205 0.10 9.62 12.55
CA PHE A 205 -0.69 10.01 13.72
C PHE A 205 -0.11 11.26 14.39
N PHE A 206 -0.95 12.17 14.84
CA PHE A 206 -0.54 13.33 15.65
C PHE A 206 -0.46 12.99 17.14
N ILE A 207 -1.30 12.07 17.58
CA ILE A 207 -1.36 11.60 18.96
C ILE A 207 -0.87 10.16 19.09
N THR A 208 -0.60 9.72 20.32
CA THR A 208 -0.19 8.34 20.59
C THR A 208 -1.37 7.38 20.42
N VAL A 209 -1.22 6.46 19.47
CA VAL A 209 -2.19 5.39 19.19
C VAL A 209 -1.52 4.04 19.44
N SER A 210 -2.07 3.26 20.35
CA SER A 210 -1.61 1.91 20.70
C SER A 210 -2.82 0.99 20.82
N ILE A 211 -3.28 0.49 19.67
CA ILE A 211 -4.46 -0.38 19.61
C ILE A 211 -4.16 -1.69 20.35
N PRO A 212 -5.03 -2.12 21.28
CA PRO A 212 -4.91 -3.43 21.92
C PRO A 212 -4.91 -4.58 20.90
N SER A 213 -4.11 -5.62 21.17
CA SER A 213 -3.88 -6.72 20.22
C SER A 213 -5.15 -7.45 19.77
N GLU A 214 -6.12 -7.58 20.68
CA GLU A 214 -7.42 -8.20 20.45
C GLU A 214 -8.31 -7.39 19.50
N LEU A 215 -8.03 -6.09 19.33
CA LEU A 215 -8.76 -5.21 18.42
C LEU A 215 -8.07 -5.03 17.07
N HIS A 216 -6.84 -5.54 16.89
CA HIS A 216 -6.06 -5.33 15.65
C HIS A 216 -6.81 -5.79 14.40
N LEU A 217 -7.50 -6.94 14.46
CA LEU A 217 -8.27 -7.44 13.32
C LEU A 217 -9.46 -6.51 13.00
N VAL A 218 -10.21 -6.09 14.03
CA VAL A 218 -11.37 -5.22 13.86
C VAL A 218 -10.95 -3.88 13.27
N VAL A 219 -9.90 -3.27 13.82
CA VAL A 219 -9.38 -2.00 13.30
C VAL A 219 -8.86 -2.17 11.86
N SER A 220 -8.15 -3.26 11.56
CA SER A 220 -7.69 -3.54 10.20
C SER A 220 -8.84 -3.62 9.20
N VAL A 221 -9.96 -4.26 9.56
CA VAL A 221 -11.16 -4.34 8.71
C VAL A 221 -11.76 -2.95 8.50
N ILE A 222 -11.88 -2.16 9.56
CA ILE A 222 -12.41 -0.78 9.49
C ILE A 222 -11.52 0.10 8.61
N GLU A 223 -10.21 0.05 8.80
CA GLU A 223 -9.23 0.79 7.99
C GLU A 223 -9.33 0.41 6.52
N CYS A 224 -9.34 -0.89 6.20
CA CYS A 224 -9.51 -1.38 4.84
C CYS A 224 -10.81 -0.89 4.20
N ALA A 225 -11.93 -1.00 4.92
CA ALA A 225 -13.23 -0.54 4.45
C ALA A 225 -13.26 0.98 4.25
N ALA A 226 -12.66 1.75 5.15
CA ALA A 226 -12.57 3.21 5.08
C ALA A 226 -11.73 3.66 3.87
N ILE A 227 -10.56 3.04 3.65
CA ILE A 227 -9.70 3.31 2.49
C ILE A 227 -10.48 3.07 1.19
N VAL A 228 -11.08 1.88 1.04
CA VAL A 228 -11.82 1.51 -0.18
C VAL A 228 -13.02 2.43 -0.41
N SER A 229 -13.77 2.75 0.66
CA SER A 229 -14.95 3.61 0.59
C SER A 229 -14.58 5.05 0.19
N LEU A 230 -13.53 5.61 0.82
CA LEU A 230 -13.07 6.96 0.50
C LEU A 230 -12.61 7.06 -0.95
N VAL A 231 -11.86 6.07 -1.43
CA VAL A 231 -11.41 6.02 -2.83
C VAL A 231 -12.60 5.88 -3.77
N ALA A 232 -13.56 5.00 -3.47
CA ALA A 232 -14.76 4.84 -4.28
C ALA A 232 -15.56 6.15 -4.38
N ILE A 233 -15.72 6.88 -3.27
CA ILE A 233 -16.37 8.19 -3.24
C ILE A 233 -15.56 9.21 -4.05
N SER A 234 -14.25 9.29 -3.84
CA SER A 234 -13.36 10.24 -4.53
C SER A 234 -13.36 10.04 -6.04
N VAL A 235 -13.36 8.77 -6.48
CA VAL A 235 -13.47 8.42 -7.90
C VAL A 235 -14.83 8.84 -8.48
N ARG A 236 -15.93 8.60 -7.76
CA ARG A 236 -17.29 8.99 -8.20
C ARG A 236 -17.44 10.51 -8.30
N LEU A 237 -16.95 11.24 -7.30
CA LEU A 237 -16.96 12.72 -7.31
C LEU A 237 -16.02 13.28 -8.38
N GLY A 238 -14.88 12.63 -8.60
CA GLY A 238 -13.93 13.04 -9.63
C GLY A 238 -14.48 12.89 -11.05
N ALA A 239 -15.19 11.79 -11.31
CA ALA A 239 -15.89 11.58 -12.58
C ALA A 239 -16.94 12.67 -12.86
N ALA A 240 -17.66 13.14 -11.83
CA ALA A 240 -18.65 14.22 -11.97
C ALA A 240 -18.02 15.60 -12.25
N THR A 241 -16.79 15.83 -11.79
CA THR A 241 -16.09 17.13 -11.89
C THR A 241 -15.01 17.18 -12.98
N GLY A 242 -14.81 16.08 -13.70
CA GLY A 242 -13.75 15.96 -14.70
C GLY A 242 -12.33 15.94 -14.12
N THR A 243 -12.16 15.67 -12.82
CA THR A 243 -10.84 15.62 -12.19
C THR A 243 -10.15 14.25 -12.40
N PRO A 244 -8.84 14.22 -12.68
CA PRO A 244 -8.16 13.05 -13.24
C PRO A 244 -7.65 12.06 -12.17
N LEU A 245 -8.43 11.78 -11.13
CA LEU A 245 -8.11 10.67 -10.21
C LEU A 245 -8.12 9.32 -10.93
N LEU A 246 -8.96 9.21 -11.96
CA LEU A 246 -9.09 8.06 -12.82
C LEU A 246 -7.97 8.02 -13.87
N TRP A 247 -7.13 6.99 -13.80
CA TRP A 247 -6.40 6.52 -14.97
C TRP A 247 -7.36 5.68 -15.80
N SER A 248 -7.97 6.27 -16.83
CA SER A 248 -8.74 5.50 -17.80
C SER A 248 -7.79 4.47 -18.42
N GLN A 249 -8.07 3.18 -18.25
CA GLN A 249 -7.46 2.15 -19.09
C GLN A 249 -7.70 2.56 -20.54
N ARG A 250 -6.65 3.01 -21.25
CA ARG A 250 -6.69 2.95 -22.71
C ARG A 250 -6.84 1.49 -23.04
N THR A 251 -7.93 1.15 -23.73
CA THR A 251 -7.99 -0.07 -24.53
C THR A 251 -6.66 -0.17 -25.28
N PRO A 252 -5.92 -1.28 -25.17
CA PRO A 252 -4.86 -1.54 -26.11
C PRO A 252 -5.55 -1.58 -27.46
N SER A 253 -5.32 -0.57 -28.29
CA SER A 253 -5.65 -0.66 -29.70
C SER A 253 -4.90 -1.89 -30.19
N ALA A 254 -5.64 -2.97 -30.46
CA ALA A 254 -5.16 -4.04 -31.30
C ALA A 254 -4.76 -3.35 -32.62
N SER A 255 -3.46 -3.12 -32.82
CA SER A 255 -2.97 -2.95 -34.17
C SER A 255 -3.09 -4.32 -34.80
N ALA A 256 -4.23 -4.53 -35.47
CA ALA A 256 -4.22 -5.37 -36.66
C ALA A 256 -3.09 -4.84 -37.54
N GLY A 257 -2.09 -5.68 -37.73
CA GLY A 257 -1.02 -5.51 -38.70
C GLY A 257 -0.92 -6.84 -39.41
N ASP A 258 -1.21 -6.78 -40.71
CA ASP A 258 -1.27 -7.88 -41.68
C ASP A 258 0.03 -8.70 -41.78
#